data_AF-A0A919ZWP2-F1
#
_entry.id   AF-A0A919ZWP2-F1
#
_cell.length_a   1.000
_cell.length_b   1.000
_cell.length_c   1.000
_cell.angle_alpha   90.00
_cell.angle_beta   90.00
_cell.angle_gamma   90.00
#
_symmetry.space_group_name_H-M   'P 1'
#
loop_
_entity.id
_entity.type
_entity.pdbx_description
1 polymer ?
#
loop_
_entity_poly.entity_id
_entity_poly.type
_entity_poly.pdbx_seq_one_letter_code
_entity_poly.pdbx_strand_id
1 'polypeptide(L)'
;MKITRASKEKIYCDVLDNGQISGRKHVNFPGATISLPTITDKDKRDLKFAASLGVDFVALSFCRTKNDINDLKKTLKSFKKEIELFVKVEDQQGLSNLEDIVSSSDGIMVARGDLGIETDITNLPYTQRK
;
A
#
# COMPACT_ATOMS: atom_id res chain seq x y z
N MET A 1 -8.75 6.81 16.84
CA MET A 1 -8.05 7.50 17.96
C MET A 1 -7.73 8.93 17.53
N LYS A 2 -7.70 9.88 18.47
CA LYS A 2 -7.31 11.27 18.19
C LYS A 2 -5.97 11.57 18.84
N ILE A 3 -5.00 12.05 18.07
CA ILE A 3 -3.68 12.45 18.60
C ILE A 3 -3.86 13.69 19.47
N THR A 4 -3.36 13.65 20.71
CA THR A 4 -3.38 14.79 21.65
C THR A 4 -2.00 15.41 21.84
N ARG A 5 -0.94 14.59 21.81
CA ARG A 5 0.44 15.03 21.91
C ARG A 5 1.38 14.07 21.21
N ALA A 6 2.41 14.59 20.55
CA ALA A 6 3.50 13.79 20.01
C ALA A 6 4.83 14.18 20.68
N SER A 7 5.69 13.19 20.91
CA SER A 7 7.10 13.37 21.27
C SER A 7 7.98 12.53 20.33
N LYS A 8 9.30 12.63 20.47
CA LYS A 8 10.25 11.92 19.60
C LYS A 8 10.04 10.40 19.54
N GLU A 9 9.59 9.79 20.64
CA GLU A 9 9.48 8.33 20.76
C GLU A 9 8.04 7.84 20.93
N LYS A 10 7.08 8.74 21.19
CA LYS A 10 5.72 8.35 21.59
C LYS A 10 4.67 9.29 21.01
N ILE A 11 3.53 8.71 20.67
CA ILE A 11 2.30 9.43 20.32
C ILE A 11 1.28 9.13 21.41
N TYR A 12 0.70 10.19 21.99
CA TYR A 12 -0.36 10.12 22.98
C TYR A 12 -1.68 10.39 22.27
N CYS A 13 -2.68 9.54 22.52
CA CYS A 13 -3.95 9.59 21.83
C CYS A 13 -5.11 9.40 22.81
N ASP A 14 -6.23 10.04 22.51
CA ASP A 14 -7.53 9.72 23.10
C ASP A 14 -8.25 8.66 22.26
N VAL A 15 -8.88 7.72 22.95
CA VAL A 15 -9.77 6.72 22.32
C VAL A 15 -11.10 7.41 22.01
N LEU A 16 -11.50 7.34 20.74
CA LEU A 16 -12.78 7.94 20.29
C LEU A 16 -13.93 6.95 20.39
N ASP A 17 -13.65 5.67 20.12
CA ASP A 17 -14.62 4.60 20.07
C ASP A 17 -14.12 3.40 20.89
N ASN A 18 -15.03 2.79 21.65
CA ASN A 18 -14.71 1.61 22.45
C ASN A 18 -14.64 0.35 21.56
N GLY A 19 -13.72 -0.55 21.86
CA GLY A 19 -13.58 -1.81 21.13
C GLY A 19 -12.44 -2.69 21.63
N GLN A 20 -12.33 -3.89 21.07
CA GLN A 20 -11.21 -4.80 21.33
C GLN A 20 -10.22 -4.81 20.16
N ILE A 21 -8.93 -4.67 20.48
CA ILE A 21 -7.83 -4.75 19.51
C ILE A 21 -7.08 -6.06 19.78
N SER A 22 -7.02 -6.94 18.78
CA SER A 22 -6.17 -8.14 18.86
C SER A 22 -4.75 -7.86 18.36
N GLY A 23 -3.85 -8.84 18.46
CA GLY A 23 -2.46 -8.66 18.02
C GLY A 23 -2.32 -8.39 16.51
N ARG A 24 -1.26 -7.68 16.12
CA ARG A 24 -0.85 -7.43 14.73
C ARG A 24 -1.92 -6.73 13.87
N LYS A 25 -2.64 -5.77 14.44
CA LYS A 25 -3.54 -4.89 13.67
C LYS A 25 -2.74 -3.83 12.92
N HIS A 26 -3.19 -3.51 11.71
CA HIS A 26 -2.66 -2.39 10.94
C HIS A 26 -3.00 -1.07 11.62
N VAL A 27 -2.11 -0.10 11.46
CA VAL A 27 -2.30 1.27 11.94
C VAL A 27 -2.18 2.18 10.71
N ASN A 28 -3.23 2.95 10.46
CA ASN A 28 -3.29 3.91 9.37
C ASN A 28 -3.17 5.33 9.94
N PHE A 29 -2.60 6.24 9.15
CA PHE A 29 -2.47 7.65 9.49
C PHE A 29 -3.10 8.48 8.37
N PRO A 30 -4.44 8.59 8.34
CA PRO A 30 -5.13 9.28 7.27
C PRO A 30 -4.59 10.69 7.02
N GLY A 31 -4.23 10.95 5.76
CA GLY A 31 -3.68 12.24 5.32
C GLY A 31 -2.21 12.50 5.68
N ALA A 32 -1.52 11.55 6.33
CA ALA A 32 -0.09 11.67 6.59
C ALA A 32 0.74 11.04 5.46
N THR A 33 1.77 11.77 4.99
CA THR A 33 2.77 11.19 4.09
C THR A 33 3.76 10.35 4.89
N ILE A 34 3.68 9.03 4.71
CA ILE A 34 4.56 8.08 5.41
C ILE A 34 5.81 7.82 4.57
N SER A 35 6.97 8.27 5.03
CA SER A 35 8.26 7.96 4.38
C SER A 35 8.77 6.58 4.80
N LEU A 36 8.17 5.54 4.25
CA LEU A 36 8.64 4.16 4.38
C LEU A 36 9.10 3.65 3.01
N PRO A 37 10.15 2.81 2.97
CA PRO A 37 10.55 2.18 1.72
C PRO A 37 9.42 1.28 1.22
N THR A 38 9.16 1.36 -0.08
CA THR A 38 8.07 0.62 -0.73
C THR A 38 8.31 -0.89 -0.75
N ILE A 39 9.58 -1.31 -0.71
CA ILE A 39 9.99 -2.71 -0.68
C ILE A 39 10.98 -2.91 0.48
N THR A 40 10.63 -3.77 1.42
CA THR A 40 11.51 -4.16 2.52
C THR A 40 12.41 -5.35 2.14
N ASP A 41 13.41 -5.64 2.96
CA ASP A 41 14.25 -6.83 2.75
C ASP A 41 13.48 -8.15 2.95
N LYS A 42 12.37 -8.12 3.71
CA LYS A 42 11.45 -9.25 3.78
C LYS A 42 10.75 -9.44 2.43
N ASP A 43 10.23 -8.38 1.84
CA ASP A 43 9.52 -8.46 0.56
C ASP A 43 10.44 -8.98 -0.55
N LYS A 44 11.72 -8.57 -0.57
CA LYS A 44 12.71 -9.13 -1.50
C LYS A 44 12.91 -10.64 -1.34
N ARG A 45 12.85 -11.17 -0.11
CA ARG A 45 12.92 -12.62 0.13
C ARG A 45 11.65 -13.32 -0.34
N ASP A 46 10.49 -12.73 -0.05
CA ASP A 46 9.20 -13.28 -0.44
C ASP A 46 9.04 -13.30 -1.97
N LEU A 47 9.52 -12.27 -2.68
CA LEU A 47 9.54 -12.22 -4.14
C LEU A 47 10.40 -13.32 -4.76
N LYS A 48 11.59 -13.58 -4.20
CA LYS A 48 12.44 -14.70 -4.65
C LYS A 48 11.75 -16.05 -4.43
N PHE A 49 11.08 -16.21 -3.30
CA PHE A 49 10.31 -17.41 -3.00
C PHE A 49 9.13 -17.57 -3.97
N ALA A 50 8.34 -16.52 -4.19
CA ALA A 50 7.24 -16.52 -5.14
C ALA A 50 7.71 -16.84 -6.57
N ALA A 51 8.83 -16.26 -7.01
CA ALA A 51 9.42 -16.57 -8.31
C ALA A 51 9.83 -18.04 -8.43
N SER A 52 10.33 -18.66 -7.35
CA SER A 52 10.66 -20.09 -7.34
C SER A 52 9.43 -21.00 -7.46
N LEU A 53 8.25 -20.52 -7.04
CA LEU A 53 6.97 -21.19 -7.22
C LEU A 53 6.35 -20.97 -8.60
N GLY A 54 6.92 -20.07 -9.41
CA GLY A 54 6.43 -19.78 -10.75
C GLY A 54 5.10 -19.01 -10.77
N VAL A 55 4.85 -18.12 -9.79
CA VAL A 55 3.65 -17.27 -9.79
C VAL A 55 3.52 -16.46 -11.09
N ASP A 56 2.29 -16.12 -11.46
CA ASP A 56 2.00 -15.33 -12.66
C ASP A 56 2.05 -13.83 -12.40
N PHE A 57 1.62 -13.40 -11.22
CA PHE A 57 1.60 -12.00 -10.84
C PHE A 57 1.94 -11.78 -9.37
N VAL A 58 2.34 -10.55 -9.04
CA VAL A 58 2.51 -10.05 -7.67
C VAL A 58 1.73 -8.76 -7.48
N ALA A 59 1.26 -8.52 -6.26
CA ALA A 59 0.53 -7.31 -5.89
C ALA A 59 1.37 -6.41 -4.95
N LEU A 60 1.74 -5.23 -5.41
CA LEU A 60 2.45 -4.23 -4.61
C LEU A 60 1.44 -3.47 -3.72
N SER A 61 1.56 -3.67 -2.41
CA SER A 61 0.77 -2.93 -1.42
C SER A 61 1.30 -1.52 -1.22
N PHE A 62 0.41 -0.57 -0.90
CA PHE A 62 0.69 0.84 -0.63
C PHE A 62 1.56 1.50 -1.72
N CYS A 63 1.25 1.22 -2.99
CA CYS A 63 1.92 1.84 -4.12
C CYS A 63 1.50 3.31 -4.22
N ARG A 64 2.45 4.23 -4.16
CA ARG A 64 2.20 5.68 -4.10
C ARG A 64 2.71 6.44 -5.30
N THR A 65 3.75 5.92 -5.96
CA THR A 65 4.43 6.61 -7.06
C THR A 65 4.84 5.64 -8.15
N LYS A 66 5.11 6.17 -9.35
CA LYS A 66 5.74 5.42 -10.44
C LYS A 66 7.12 4.85 -10.07
N ASN A 67 7.85 5.49 -9.16
CA ASN A 67 9.17 5.02 -8.74
C ASN A 67 9.07 3.72 -7.93
N ASP A 68 8.02 3.57 -7.13
CA ASP A 68 7.73 2.32 -6.41
C ASP A 68 7.62 1.13 -7.36
N ILE A 69 6.90 1.33 -8.46
CA ILE A 69 6.71 0.35 -9.52
C ILE A 69 8.04 0.05 -10.21
N ASN A 70 8.80 1.08 -10.55
CA ASN A 70 10.11 0.92 -11.21
C ASN A 70 11.08 0.12 -10.35
N ASP A 71 11.09 0.35 -9.04
CA ASP A 71 11.97 -0.36 -8.12
C ASP A 71 11.58 -1.83 -7.97
N LEU A 72 10.28 -2.14 -7.98
CA LEU A 72 9.81 -3.52 -8.03
C LEU A 72 10.14 -4.18 -9.37
N LYS A 73 9.88 -3.52 -10.51
CA LYS A 73 10.22 -4.03 -11.85
C LYS A 73 11.70 -4.34 -11.99
N LYS A 74 12.61 -3.53 -11.43
CA LYS A 74 14.05 -3.84 -11.39
C LYS A 74 14.34 -5.17 -10.68
N THR A 75 13.64 -5.43 -9.58
CA THR A 75 13.79 -6.68 -8.83
C THR A 75 13.26 -7.87 -9.63
N LEU A 76 12.07 -7.73 -10.23
CA LEU A 76 11.43 -8.78 -11.03
C LEU A 76 12.22 -9.14 -12.29
N LYS A 77 12.88 -8.17 -12.93
CA LYS A 77 13.75 -8.39 -14.11
C LYS A 77 14.89 -9.38 -13.89
N SER A 78 15.27 -9.64 -12.63
CA SER A 78 16.31 -10.63 -12.31
C SER A 78 15.81 -12.08 -12.33
N PHE A 79 14.49 -12.29 -12.49
CA PHE A 79 13.88 -13.61 -12.47
C PHE A 79 13.74 -14.18 -13.88
N LYS A 80 13.72 -15.51 -13.99
CA LYS A 80 13.67 -16.22 -15.28
C LYS A 80 12.30 -16.14 -15.96
N LYS A 81 11.24 -16.06 -15.19
CA LYS A 81 9.85 -15.94 -15.65
C LYS A 81 9.44 -14.48 -15.56
N GLU A 82 8.75 -13.99 -16.58
CA GLU A 82 8.07 -12.70 -16.53
C GLU A 82 6.89 -12.78 -15.56
N ILE A 83 6.84 -11.87 -14.60
CA ILE A 83 5.82 -11.81 -13.56
C ILE A 83 5.11 -10.47 -13.71
N GLU A 84 3.79 -10.51 -13.86
CA GLU A 84 2.96 -9.31 -13.96
C GLU A 84 2.91 -8.57 -12.63
N LEU A 85 2.98 -7.24 -12.68
CA LEU A 85 2.92 -6.37 -11.54
C LEU A 85 1.57 -5.67 -11.45
N PHE A 86 0.77 -6.13 -10.50
CA PHE A 86 -0.44 -5.45 -10.06
C PHE A 86 -0.11 -4.51 -8.90
N VAL A 87 -0.74 -3.34 -8.88
CA VAL A 87 -0.56 -2.36 -7.81
C VAL A 87 -1.85 -2.20 -7.03
N LYS A 88 -1.74 -2.11 -5.70
CA LYS A 88 -2.86 -1.84 -4.82
C LYS A 88 -2.90 -0.35 -4.52
N VAL A 89 -4.01 0.28 -4.86
CA VAL A 89 -4.30 1.67 -4.48
C VAL A 89 -5.00 1.64 -3.13
N GLU A 90 -4.31 2.11 -2.09
CA GLU A 90 -4.68 1.92 -0.69
C GLU A 90 -4.69 3.23 0.11
N ASP A 91 -4.05 4.29 -0.38
CA ASP A 91 -3.96 5.57 0.29
C ASP A 91 -4.24 6.77 -0.64
N GLN A 92 -4.37 7.95 -0.05
CA GLN A 92 -4.67 9.18 -0.79
C GLN A 92 -3.55 9.57 -1.77
N GLN A 93 -2.30 9.21 -1.49
CA GLN A 93 -1.17 9.55 -2.34
C GLN A 93 -1.17 8.70 -3.62
N GLY A 94 -1.39 7.39 -3.49
CA GLY A 94 -1.59 6.51 -4.64
C GLY A 94 -2.78 6.94 -5.49
N LEU A 95 -3.88 7.37 -4.86
CA LEU A 95 -5.04 7.90 -5.59
C LEU A 95 -4.72 9.21 -6.32
N SER A 96 -3.91 10.08 -5.73
CA SER A 96 -3.51 11.35 -6.35
C SER A 96 -2.59 11.15 -7.56
N ASN A 97 -1.77 10.10 -7.54
CA ASN A 97 -0.84 9.74 -8.61
C ASN A 97 -1.37 8.62 -9.54
N LEU A 98 -2.69 8.41 -9.57
CA LEU A 98 -3.30 7.26 -10.20
C LEU A 98 -2.92 7.10 -11.68
N GLU A 99 -2.90 8.18 -12.46
CA GLU A 99 -2.57 8.11 -13.90
C GLU A 99 -1.15 7.59 -14.16
N ASP A 100 -0.17 8.05 -13.39
CA ASP A 100 1.22 7.60 -13.47
C ASP A 100 1.38 6.14 -13.04
N ILE A 101 0.63 5.73 -12.02
CA ILE A 101 0.60 4.36 -11.49
C ILE A 101 -0.03 3.41 -12.51
N VAL A 102 -1.19 3.77 -13.07
CA VAL A 102 -1.90 2.98 -14.08
C VAL A 102 -1.04 2.80 -15.33
N SER A 103 -0.45 3.88 -15.84
CA SER A 103 0.40 3.82 -17.05
C SER A 103 1.69 3.03 -16.88
N SER A 104 2.08 2.71 -15.64
CA SER A 104 3.34 2.02 -15.34
C SER A 104 3.15 0.60 -14.79
N SER A 105 1.92 0.21 -14.44
CA SER A 105 1.56 -1.11 -13.89
C SER A 105 0.91 -2.00 -14.94
N ASP A 106 0.92 -3.31 -14.69
CA ASP A 106 0.31 -4.29 -15.61
C ASP A 106 -1.17 -4.52 -15.24
N GLY A 107 -1.56 -4.14 -14.02
CA GLY A 107 -2.94 -4.04 -13.58
C GLY A 107 -3.06 -3.28 -12.25
N ILE A 108 -4.29 -2.89 -11.91
CA ILE A 108 -4.59 -2.19 -10.65
C ILE A 108 -5.59 -2.97 -9.82
N MET A 109 -5.48 -2.83 -8.50
CA MET A 109 -6.42 -3.33 -7.52
C MET A 109 -6.85 -2.18 -6.62
N VAL A 110 -8.15 -1.88 -6.60
CA VAL A 110 -8.73 -0.93 -5.65
C VAL A 110 -8.90 -1.64 -4.32
N ALA A 111 -7.95 -1.47 -3.40
CA ALA A 111 -7.98 -2.13 -2.10
C ALA A 111 -8.87 -1.33 -1.14
N ARG A 112 -10.18 -1.54 -1.30
CA ARG A 112 -11.27 -0.83 -0.60
C ARG A 112 -11.17 -0.84 0.92
N GLY A 113 -10.56 -1.86 1.52
CA GLY A 113 -10.40 -1.97 2.97
C GLY A 113 -9.54 -0.83 3.50
N ASP A 114 -8.28 -0.77 3.06
CA ASP A 114 -7.36 0.29 3.44
C ASP A 114 -7.76 1.65 2.86
N LEU A 115 -8.17 1.70 1.58
CA LEU A 115 -8.59 2.95 0.95
C LEU A 115 -9.82 3.57 1.62
N GLY A 116 -10.73 2.75 2.15
CA GLY A 116 -11.91 3.20 2.90
C GLY A 116 -11.59 3.74 4.30
N ILE A 117 -10.41 3.44 4.85
CA ILE A 117 -9.89 4.06 6.08
C ILE A 117 -9.26 5.42 5.74
N GLU A 118 -8.62 5.53 4.58
CA GLU A 118 -7.92 6.72 4.10
C GLU A 118 -8.84 7.76 3.44
N THR A 119 -10.05 7.38 3.04
CA THR A 119 -11.03 8.26 2.39
C THR A 119 -12.34 8.28 3.16
N ASP A 120 -13.19 9.28 2.90
CA ASP A 120 -14.57 9.21 3.39
C ASP A 120 -15.25 7.96 2.80
N ILE A 121 -15.75 7.08 3.66
CA ILE A 121 -16.38 5.82 3.27
C ILE A 121 -17.55 6.01 2.31
N THR A 122 -18.23 7.16 2.38
CA THR A 122 -19.33 7.52 1.47
C THR A 122 -18.84 7.87 0.07
N ASN A 123 -17.60 8.34 -0.04
CA ASN A 123 -16.94 8.68 -1.31
C ASN A 123 -16.25 7.48 -1.95
N LEU A 124 -15.91 6.44 -1.19
CA LEU A 124 -15.20 5.25 -1.70
C LEU A 124 -15.82 4.62 -2.97
N PRO A 125 -17.16 4.46 -3.09
CA PRO A 125 -17.76 3.94 -4.32
C PRO A 125 -17.53 4.84 -5.55
N TYR A 126 -17.48 6.15 -5.36
CA TYR A 126 -17.19 7.10 -6.44
C TYR A 126 -15.71 7.05 -6.82
N THR A 127 -14.82 7.00 -5.82
CA THR A 127 -13.38 6.83 -6.03
C THR A 127 -13.05 5.57 -6.83
N GLN A 128 -13.71 4.45 -6.58
CA GLN A 128 -13.50 3.20 -7.31
C GLN A 128 -13.91 3.27 -8.79
N ARG A 129 -14.89 4.12 -9.13
CA ARG A 129 -15.42 4.25 -10.50
C ARG A 129 -14.62 5.21 -11.38
N LYS A 130 -13.75 6.01 -10.78
CA LYS A 130 -12.89 6.97 -11.47
C LYS A 130 -11.86 6.22 -12.32
#